data_AF-A0AAJ6HSA6-F1
#
_entry.id   AF-A0AAJ6HSA6-F1
#
_cell.length_a   1.000
_cell.length_b   1.000
_cell.length_c   1.000
_cell.angle_alpha   90.00
_cell.angle_beta   90.00
_cell.angle_gamma   90.00
#
_symmetry.space_group_name_H-M   'P 1'
#
loop_
_entity.id
_entity.type
_entity.pdbx_description
1 polymer ?
#
loop_
_entity_poly.entity_id
_entity_poly.type
_entity_poly.pdbx_seq_one_letter_code
_entity_poly.pdbx_strand_id
1 'polypeptide(L)'
;MTGQHTMTSAAYDADVAEIYDLLYTGRGKDFAAEADAVARVVRDRRPQARSVLDVACGTGEHLRRLAAAFPEVAGLELSPAMCTVAEAKLPSGTVHVGDMRSFALGREFDAVCILTGTIGYARDVDELCATVRTMAAHLAPGGVLVIDPWWSPGTFLDGHVAHDVVHDDTRTVVRVSHSARQGLAARHEAHYVVADGGGIRHFSHVQMLTLFTREDYLGALRSAGCTAEHLTDAGGLPGRGLFAGVRR
;
A
#
# COMPACT_ATOMS: atom_id res chain seq x y z
N MET A 1 -4.20 -31.93 -22.41
CA MET A 1 -3.15 -31.89 -21.38
C MET A 1 -2.13 -30.85 -21.79
N THR A 2 -2.23 -29.65 -21.22
CA THR A 2 -1.20 -28.62 -21.26
C THR A 2 -1.27 -27.96 -19.90
N GLY A 3 -0.51 -28.54 -18.96
CA GLY A 3 -0.34 -27.95 -17.64
C GLY A 3 0.42 -26.64 -17.81
N GLN A 4 -0.26 -25.51 -17.63
CA GLN A 4 0.43 -24.26 -17.37
C GLN A 4 0.92 -24.32 -15.94
N HIS A 5 2.24 -24.42 -15.81
CA HIS A 5 2.97 -24.21 -14.58
C HIS A 5 2.54 -22.86 -13.98
N THR A 6 1.77 -22.88 -12.90
CA THR A 6 1.54 -21.71 -12.06
C THR A 6 2.83 -21.44 -11.29
N MET A 7 3.79 -20.77 -11.95
CA MET A 7 4.88 -20.14 -11.24
C MET A 7 4.25 -19.11 -10.31
N THR A 8 4.45 -19.27 -9.00
CA THR A 8 4.09 -18.26 -8.00
C THR A 8 5.07 -17.11 -8.17
N SER A 9 4.83 -16.24 -9.17
CA SER A 9 5.58 -15.00 -9.32
C SER A 9 5.24 -14.08 -8.16
N ALA A 10 6.18 -13.20 -7.80
CA ALA A 10 5.91 -12.13 -6.85
C ALA A 10 4.65 -11.37 -7.32
N ALA A 11 3.74 -11.08 -6.40
CA ALA A 11 2.42 -10.54 -6.76
C ALA A 11 2.44 -9.14 -7.41
N TYR A 12 3.62 -8.51 -7.45
CA TYR A 12 3.90 -7.22 -8.07
C TYR A 12 5.18 -7.33 -8.91
N ASP A 13 5.12 -8.13 -9.97
CA ASP A 13 6.18 -8.25 -10.97
C ASP A 13 6.08 -7.14 -12.04
N ALA A 14 6.90 -7.24 -13.09
CA ALA A 14 6.94 -6.27 -14.18
C ALA A 14 5.60 -6.17 -14.94
N ASP A 15 4.91 -7.30 -15.12
CA ASP A 15 3.61 -7.31 -15.82
C ASP A 15 2.56 -6.52 -15.04
N VAL A 16 2.52 -6.66 -13.71
CA VAL A 16 1.61 -5.88 -12.86
C VAL A 16 2.01 -4.42 -12.81
N ALA A 17 3.31 -4.13 -12.62
CA ALA A 17 3.82 -2.75 -12.54
C ALA A 17 3.45 -1.93 -13.79
N GLU A 18 3.53 -2.54 -14.97
CA GLU A 18 3.22 -1.92 -16.26
C GLU A 18 1.75 -1.46 -16.38
N ILE A 19 0.82 -2.20 -15.78
CA ILE A 19 -0.64 -1.93 -15.91
C ILE A 19 -1.24 -1.28 -14.66
N TYR A 20 -0.52 -1.21 -13.55
CA TYR A 20 -1.06 -0.89 -12.22
C TYR A 20 -1.81 0.44 -12.21
N ASP A 21 -1.19 1.53 -12.67
CA ASP A 21 -1.80 2.86 -12.59
C ASP A 21 -3.03 2.99 -13.49
N LEU A 22 -2.95 2.46 -14.71
CA LEU A 22 -4.08 2.43 -15.65
C LEU A 22 -5.25 1.69 -15.03
N LEU A 23 -4.98 0.49 -14.50
CA LEU A 23 -5.98 -0.34 -13.85
C LEU A 23 -6.62 0.37 -12.68
N TYR A 24 -5.84 0.80 -11.69
CA TYR A 24 -6.41 1.36 -10.47
C TYR A 24 -7.08 2.72 -10.71
N THR A 25 -6.55 3.57 -11.60
CA THR A 25 -7.24 4.80 -12.01
C THR A 25 -8.55 4.49 -12.72
N GLY A 26 -8.56 3.54 -13.65
CA GLY A 26 -9.78 3.13 -14.36
C GLY A 26 -10.82 2.44 -13.46
N ARG A 27 -10.40 1.87 -12.32
CA ARG A 27 -11.28 1.38 -11.24
C ARG A 27 -11.87 2.49 -10.37
N GLY A 28 -11.53 3.74 -10.65
CA GLY A 28 -11.99 4.91 -9.90
C GLY A 28 -11.18 5.17 -8.61
N LYS A 29 -9.97 4.61 -8.48
CA LYS A 29 -9.09 4.94 -7.35
C LYS A 29 -8.65 6.39 -7.45
N ASP A 30 -8.97 7.17 -6.42
CA ASP A 30 -8.56 8.57 -6.32
C ASP A 30 -7.29 8.71 -5.47
N PHE A 31 -6.13 8.52 -6.10
CA PHE A 31 -4.83 8.68 -5.45
C PHE A 31 -4.63 10.07 -4.85
N ALA A 32 -5.24 11.11 -5.42
CA ALA A 32 -5.11 12.48 -4.91
C ALA A 32 -5.90 12.63 -3.60
N ALA A 33 -7.16 12.20 -3.57
CA ALA A 33 -7.97 12.25 -2.36
C ALA A 33 -7.37 11.43 -1.20
N GLU A 34 -6.78 10.27 -1.51
CA GLU A 34 -6.10 9.45 -0.51
C GLU A 34 -4.82 10.13 0.03
N ALA A 35 -4.01 10.73 -0.85
CA ALA A 35 -2.83 11.50 -0.44
C ALA A 35 -3.21 12.74 0.39
N ASP A 36 -4.28 13.45 0.01
CA ASP A 36 -4.81 14.59 0.76
C ASP A 36 -5.31 14.19 2.15
N ALA A 37 -5.94 13.02 2.27
CA ALA A 37 -6.35 12.46 3.56
C ALA A 37 -5.15 12.22 4.48
N VAL A 38 -4.09 11.60 3.96
CA VAL A 38 -2.82 11.39 4.69
C VAL A 38 -2.21 12.74 5.08
N ALA A 39 -2.11 13.68 4.13
CA ALA A 39 -1.56 14.99 4.39
C ALA A 39 -2.34 15.74 5.48
N ARG A 40 -3.67 15.68 5.48
CA ARG A 40 -4.51 16.24 6.55
C ARG A 40 -4.21 15.59 7.89
N VAL A 41 -4.24 14.26 7.98
CA VAL A 41 -3.95 13.53 9.24
C VAL A 41 -2.59 13.93 9.81
N VAL A 42 -1.58 14.05 8.94
CA VAL A 42 -0.23 14.49 9.33
C VAL A 42 -0.24 15.94 9.80
N ARG A 43 -0.83 16.87 9.03
CA ARG A 43 -0.83 18.31 9.33
C ARG A 43 -1.61 18.66 10.60
N ASP A 44 -2.70 17.95 10.88
CA ASP A 44 -3.49 18.14 12.10
C ASP A 44 -2.69 17.82 13.37
N ARG A 45 -1.72 16.90 13.29
CA ARG A 45 -0.87 16.46 14.41
C ARG A 45 0.49 17.15 14.43
N ARG A 46 1.04 17.45 13.26
CA ARG A 46 2.33 18.12 13.07
C ARG A 46 2.21 19.17 11.95
N PRO A 47 1.70 20.38 12.26
CA PRO A 47 1.44 21.42 11.27
C PRO A 47 2.66 21.82 10.44
N GLN A 48 3.86 21.69 11.01
CA GLN A 48 5.13 22.04 10.36
C GLN A 48 5.83 20.85 9.68
N ALA A 49 5.16 19.70 9.49
CA ALA A 49 5.77 18.55 8.81
C ALA A 49 6.29 18.94 7.42
N ARG A 50 7.47 18.44 7.04
CA ARG A 50 8.14 18.73 5.78
C ARG A 50 8.56 17.48 5.03
N SER A 51 8.79 16.39 5.76
CA SER A 51 9.27 15.14 5.20
C SER A 51 8.30 13.99 5.42
N VAL A 52 8.07 13.17 4.39
CA VAL A 52 7.27 11.95 4.47
C VAL A 52 7.98 10.77 3.81
N LEU A 53 7.91 9.61 4.48
CA LEU A 53 8.29 8.32 3.92
C LEU A 53 7.02 7.50 3.63
N ASP A 54 6.82 7.07 2.39
CA ASP A 54 5.79 6.12 2.02
C ASP A 54 6.38 4.71 1.92
N VAL A 55 5.95 3.83 2.83
CA VAL A 55 6.41 2.46 2.95
C VAL A 55 5.53 1.54 2.12
N ALA A 56 6.17 0.71 1.30
CA ALA A 56 5.55 -0.07 0.22
C ALA A 56 4.80 0.84 -0.78
N CYS A 57 5.54 1.81 -1.33
CA CYS A 57 4.99 2.90 -2.15
C CYS A 57 4.50 2.47 -3.54
N GLY A 58 4.71 1.21 -3.94
CA GLY A 58 4.31 0.69 -5.24
C GLY A 58 4.87 1.53 -6.39
N THR A 59 4.00 1.93 -7.32
CA THR A 59 4.37 2.77 -8.48
C THR A 59 4.64 4.24 -8.13
N GLY A 60 4.61 4.62 -6.85
CA GLY A 60 4.88 5.98 -6.38
C GLY A 60 3.80 7.02 -6.71
N GLU A 61 2.60 6.61 -7.13
CA GLU A 61 1.54 7.56 -7.47
C GLU A 61 1.10 8.39 -6.26
N HIS A 62 0.96 7.80 -5.06
CA HIS A 62 0.73 8.55 -3.82
C HIS A 62 1.89 9.48 -3.49
N LEU A 63 3.14 9.00 -3.56
CA LEU A 63 4.33 9.81 -3.31
C LEU A 63 4.38 11.06 -4.19
N ARG A 64 4.04 10.92 -5.47
CA ARG A 64 4.01 12.04 -6.42
C ARG A 64 2.97 13.10 -6.01
N ARG A 65 1.84 12.69 -5.43
CA ARG A 65 0.82 13.60 -4.89
C ARG A 65 1.25 14.21 -3.56
N LEU A 66 1.83 13.40 -2.67
CA LEU A 66 2.37 13.86 -1.39
C LEU A 66 3.50 14.88 -1.55
N ALA A 67 4.25 14.84 -2.65
CA ALA A 67 5.27 15.84 -2.99
C ALA A 67 4.70 17.27 -3.15
N ALA A 68 3.39 17.41 -3.41
CA ALA A 68 2.73 18.73 -3.41
C ALA A 68 2.47 19.26 -1.99
N ALA A 69 2.35 18.37 -0.99
CA ALA A 69 2.08 18.71 0.39
C ALA A 69 3.33 18.73 1.27
N PHE A 70 4.38 18.00 0.89
CA PHE A 70 5.62 17.83 1.64
C PHE A 70 6.84 18.07 0.72
N PRO A 71 7.72 19.03 1.05
CA PRO A 71 8.91 19.31 0.25
C PRO A 71 9.89 18.14 0.12
N GLU A 72 9.91 17.23 1.10
CA GLU A 72 10.79 16.06 1.09
C GLU A 72 9.94 14.79 1.10
N VAL A 73 10.10 13.97 0.05
CA VAL A 73 9.40 12.68 -0.07
C VAL A 73 10.40 11.57 -0.33
N ALA A 74 10.20 10.42 0.31
CA ALA A 74 10.93 9.20 0.04
C ALA A 74 9.98 8.01 -0.02
N GLY A 75 10.30 7.02 -0.83
CA GLY A 75 9.60 5.74 -0.91
C GLY A 75 10.46 4.58 -0.42
N LEU A 76 9.83 3.57 0.16
CA LEU A 76 10.41 2.24 0.32
C LEU A 76 9.53 1.25 -0.45
N GLU A 77 10.11 0.37 -1.26
CA GLU A 77 9.35 -0.65 -1.98
C GLU A 77 10.16 -1.93 -2.12
N LEU A 78 9.51 -3.09 -2.01
CA LEU A 78 10.17 -4.39 -2.09
C LEU A 78 10.37 -4.82 -3.55
N SER A 79 9.42 -4.51 -4.44
CA SER A 79 9.46 -4.89 -5.85
C SER A 79 10.37 -3.97 -6.67
N PRO A 80 11.46 -4.47 -7.27
CA PRO A 80 12.32 -3.66 -8.13
C PRO A 80 11.58 -3.09 -9.35
N ALA A 81 10.61 -3.83 -9.90
CA ALA A 81 9.80 -3.37 -11.02
C ALA A 81 8.92 -2.17 -10.65
N MET A 82 8.33 -2.20 -9.46
CA MET A 82 7.57 -1.06 -8.92
C MET A 82 8.46 0.14 -8.62
N CYS A 83 9.66 -0.10 -8.07
CA CYS A 83 10.65 0.96 -7.84
C CYS A 83 11.01 1.69 -9.14
N THR A 84 11.25 0.97 -10.24
CA THR A 84 11.55 1.59 -11.55
C THR A 84 10.44 2.54 -12.00
N VAL A 85 9.17 2.14 -11.83
CA VAL A 85 8.02 3.00 -12.16
C VAL A 85 7.95 4.21 -11.23
N ALA A 86 8.15 4.01 -9.93
CA ALA A 86 8.12 5.07 -8.93
C ALA A 86 9.21 6.13 -9.15
N GLU A 87 10.44 5.71 -9.43
CA GLU A 87 11.59 6.59 -9.70
C GLU A 87 11.32 7.47 -10.94
N ALA A 88 10.75 6.90 -12.00
CA ALA A 88 10.41 7.63 -13.21
C ALA A 88 9.39 8.76 -12.97
N LYS A 89 8.54 8.63 -11.95
CA LYS A 89 7.52 9.63 -11.57
C LYS A 89 8.02 10.66 -10.56
N LEU A 90 9.16 10.41 -9.91
CA LEU A 90 9.69 11.19 -8.80
C LEU A 90 11.06 11.79 -9.15
N PRO A 91 11.12 12.80 -10.03
CA PRO A 91 12.40 13.36 -10.48
C PRO A 91 13.26 13.98 -9.36
N SER A 92 12.66 14.31 -8.21
CA SER A 92 13.35 14.85 -7.04
C SER A 92 13.19 14.02 -5.76
N GLY A 93 12.49 12.88 -5.83
CA GLY A 93 12.29 11.97 -4.69
C GLY A 93 13.33 10.85 -4.68
N THR A 94 13.44 10.12 -3.57
CA THR A 94 14.28 8.91 -3.51
C THR A 94 13.39 7.70 -3.23
N VAL A 95 13.55 6.64 -4.02
CA VAL A 95 12.89 5.35 -3.78
C VAL A 95 13.96 4.35 -3.35
N HIS A 96 13.72 3.67 -2.25
CA HIS A 96 14.62 2.68 -1.69
C HIS A 96 14.05 1.28 -1.90
N VAL A 97 14.85 0.37 -2.46
CA VAL A 97 14.50 -1.04 -2.48
C VAL A 97 14.69 -1.60 -1.06
N GLY A 98 13.63 -2.17 -0.47
CA GLY A 98 13.74 -2.77 0.85
C GLY A 98 12.47 -3.40 1.39
N ASP A 99 12.63 -4.17 2.47
CA ASP A 99 11.54 -4.87 3.15
C ASP A 99 10.96 -3.99 4.26
N MET A 100 9.65 -3.76 4.24
CA MET A 100 8.94 -2.95 5.25
C MET A 100 9.17 -3.44 6.69
N ARG A 101 9.49 -4.73 6.87
CA ARG A 101 9.67 -5.35 8.20
C ARG A 101 10.98 -4.95 8.86
N SER A 102 12.03 -4.60 8.12
CA SER A 102 13.39 -4.48 8.67
C SER A 102 14.29 -3.44 7.99
N PHE A 103 13.75 -2.53 7.19
CA PHE A 103 14.55 -1.49 6.54
C PHE A 103 15.20 -0.53 7.54
N ALA A 104 16.30 0.10 7.15
CA ALA A 104 17.01 1.11 7.94
C ALA A 104 17.65 2.15 7.02
N LEU A 105 17.06 3.35 6.93
CA LEU A 105 17.51 4.41 6.01
C LEU A 105 18.53 5.37 6.62
N GLY A 106 18.82 5.24 7.93
CA GLY A 106 19.76 6.12 8.64
C GLY A 106 19.30 7.58 8.76
N ARG A 107 18.00 7.84 8.55
CA ARG A 107 17.37 9.15 8.72
C ARG A 107 15.94 9.02 9.23
N GLU A 108 15.43 10.11 9.78
CA GLU A 108 14.06 10.23 10.28
C GLU A 108 13.22 11.17 9.39
N PHE A 109 11.90 11.04 9.49
CA PHE A 109 10.88 11.78 8.73
C PHE A 109 9.83 12.37 9.67
N ASP A 110 9.20 13.48 9.29
CA ASP A 110 8.10 14.07 10.06
C ASP A 110 6.83 13.19 10.01
N ALA A 111 6.67 12.44 8.92
CA ALA A 111 5.63 11.44 8.77
C ALA A 111 6.14 10.15 8.09
N VAL A 112 5.54 9.02 8.45
CA VAL A 112 5.73 7.72 7.79
C VAL A 112 4.35 7.14 7.53
N CYS A 113 4.06 6.77 6.29
CA CYS A 113 2.79 6.15 5.92
C CYS A 113 2.97 4.76 5.29
N ILE A 114 1.93 3.94 5.38
CA ILE A 114 1.75 2.73 4.57
C ILE A 114 0.30 2.68 4.11
N LEU A 115 0.11 2.63 2.80
CA LEU A 115 -1.19 2.87 2.18
C LEU A 115 -1.78 1.61 1.53
N THR A 116 -3.07 1.67 1.20
CA THR A 116 -3.81 0.68 0.41
C THR A 116 -3.96 -0.70 1.04
N GLY A 117 -3.74 -0.82 2.35
CA GLY A 117 -3.85 -2.10 3.06
C GLY A 117 -2.62 -3.00 2.92
N THR A 118 -1.51 -2.48 2.39
CA THR A 118 -0.26 -3.23 2.17
C THR A 118 0.34 -3.77 3.47
N ILE A 119 0.06 -3.14 4.61
CA ILE A 119 0.45 -3.66 5.93
C ILE A 119 -0.11 -5.08 6.19
N GLY A 120 -1.19 -5.48 5.50
CA GLY A 120 -1.77 -6.82 5.57
C GLY A 120 -0.84 -7.93 5.08
N TYR A 121 0.27 -7.63 4.39
CA TYR A 121 1.28 -8.63 4.03
C TYR A 121 2.08 -9.16 5.23
N ALA A 122 2.02 -8.49 6.39
CA ALA A 122 2.52 -9.08 7.63
C ALA A 122 1.72 -10.35 7.97
N ARG A 123 2.41 -11.46 8.26
CA ARG A 123 1.80 -12.79 8.36
C ARG A 123 1.10 -13.05 9.69
N ASP A 124 1.51 -12.31 10.72
CA ASP A 124 1.00 -12.43 12.08
C ASP A 124 1.21 -11.12 12.85
N VAL A 125 0.72 -11.09 14.10
CA VAL A 125 0.78 -9.89 14.95
C VAL A 125 2.23 -9.51 15.30
N ASP A 126 3.14 -10.48 15.37
CA ASP A 126 4.55 -10.21 15.66
C ASP A 126 5.23 -9.48 14.50
N GLU A 127 4.96 -9.92 13.26
CA GLU A 127 5.40 -9.22 12.04
C GLU A 127 4.73 -7.86 11.88
N LEU A 128 3.44 -7.72 12.23
CA LEU A 128 2.76 -6.42 12.25
C LEU A 128 3.47 -5.48 13.22
N CYS A 129 3.73 -5.93 14.46
CA CYS A 129 4.41 -5.13 15.46
C CYS A 129 5.86 -4.82 15.05
N ALA A 130 6.57 -5.75 14.43
CA ALA A 130 7.91 -5.52 13.90
C ALA A 130 7.91 -4.45 12.81
N THR A 131 6.97 -4.54 11.85
CA THR A 131 6.82 -3.56 10.77
C THR A 131 6.51 -2.18 11.32
N VAL A 132 5.55 -2.06 12.24
CA VAL A 132 5.18 -0.77 12.86
C VAL A 132 6.33 -0.20 13.69
N ARG A 133 7.11 -1.04 14.40
CA ARG A 133 8.33 -0.58 15.09
C ARG A 133 9.38 -0.05 14.12
N THR A 134 9.62 -0.76 13.02
CA THR A 134 10.56 -0.32 11.97
C THR A 134 10.12 1.02 11.39
N MET A 135 8.84 1.19 11.07
CA MET A 135 8.28 2.48 10.62
C MET A 135 8.45 3.58 11.68
N ALA A 136 8.13 3.30 12.95
CA ALA A 136 8.23 4.28 14.03
C ALA A 136 9.69 4.71 14.32
N ALA A 137 10.66 3.81 14.13
CA ALA A 137 12.09 4.14 14.25
C ALA A 137 12.57 5.17 13.22
N HIS A 138 11.80 5.38 12.15
CA HIS A 138 12.07 6.39 11.12
C HIS A 138 11.24 7.67 11.31
N LEU A 139 10.50 7.83 12.41
CA LEU A 139 9.80 9.08 12.71
C LEU A 139 10.66 9.99 13.55
N ALA A 140 10.76 11.28 13.23
CA ALA A 140 11.33 12.25 14.17
C ALA A 140 10.50 12.28 15.48
N PRO A 141 11.03 12.77 16.61
CA PRO A 141 10.22 13.01 17.81
C PRO A 141 8.97 13.84 17.47
N GLY A 142 7.79 13.40 17.95
CA GLY A 142 6.50 14.00 17.57
C GLY A 142 6.04 13.71 16.13
N GLY A 143 6.71 12.83 15.40
CA GLY A 143 6.36 12.44 14.04
C GLY A 143 5.11 11.57 13.98
N VAL A 144 4.44 11.57 12.83
CA VAL A 144 3.14 10.95 12.63
C VAL A 144 3.25 9.68 11.78
N LEU A 145 2.85 8.54 12.34
CA LEU A 145 2.64 7.29 11.63
C LEU A 145 1.20 7.22 11.11
N VAL A 146 1.00 6.86 9.84
CA VAL A 146 -0.33 6.66 9.24
C VAL A 146 -0.40 5.28 8.56
N ILE A 147 -1.40 4.48 8.93
CA ILE A 147 -1.63 3.15 8.35
C ILE A 147 -3.04 3.12 7.75
N ASP A 148 -3.14 2.90 6.43
CA ASP A 148 -4.36 2.41 5.79
C ASP A 148 -4.38 0.88 5.93
N PRO A 149 -5.25 0.32 6.78
CA PRO A 149 -5.24 -1.09 7.13
C PRO A 149 -5.81 -1.95 6.00
N TRP A 150 -5.56 -3.26 6.04
CA TRP A 150 -6.40 -4.21 5.30
C TRP A 150 -7.75 -4.40 6.00
N TRP A 151 -8.67 -5.14 5.37
CA TRP A 151 -9.95 -5.50 5.98
C TRP A 151 -9.75 -6.31 7.27
N SER A 152 -10.61 -6.08 8.26
CA SER A 152 -10.62 -6.84 9.51
C SER A 152 -11.50 -8.08 9.41
N PRO A 153 -11.39 -9.06 10.33
CA PRO A 153 -12.18 -10.30 10.26
C PRO A 153 -13.69 -10.06 10.16
N GLY A 154 -14.21 -9.05 10.87
CA GLY A 154 -15.63 -8.71 10.91
C GLY A 154 -16.13 -7.88 9.71
N THR A 155 -15.24 -7.28 8.92
CA THR A 155 -15.62 -6.44 7.75
C THR A 155 -15.21 -7.05 6.42
N PHE A 156 -14.38 -8.09 6.42
CA PHE A 156 -14.01 -8.83 5.21
C PHE A 156 -15.20 -9.59 4.63
N LEU A 157 -15.47 -9.33 3.35
CA LEU A 157 -16.50 -10.00 2.57
C LEU A 157 -15.94 -11.27 1.93
N ASP A 158 -16.34 -12.42 2.47
CA ASP A 158 -15.92 -13.72 1.97
C ASP A 158 -16.61 -14.07 0.64
N GLY A 159 -15.86 -14.66 -0.29
CA GLY A 159 -16.33 -14.98 -1.64
C GLY A 159 -16.51 -13.75 -2.55
N HIS A 160 -15.97 -12.58 -2.18
CA HIS A 160 -16.13 -11.38 -3.00
C HIS A 160 -15.45 -11.55 -4.37
N VAL A 161 -16.24 -11.35 -5.43
CA VAL A 161 -15.76 -11.31 -6.82
C VAL A 161 -15.88 -9.88 -7.33
N ALA A 162 -14.83 -9.40 -7.99
CA ALA A 162 -14.81 -8.12 -8.69
C ALA A 162 -14.23 -8.31 -10.09
N HIS A 163 -14.70 -7.50 -11.04
CA HIS A 163 -14.14 -7.44 -12.38
C HIS A 163 -14.01 -5.99 -12.82
N ASP A 164 -13.02 -5.72 -13.65
CA ASP A 164 -12.71 -4.39 -14.17
C ASP A 164 -12.28 -4.54 -15.64
N VAL A 165 -12.75 -3.63 -16.50
CA VAL A 165 -12.27 -3.50 -17.88
C VAL A 165 -11.87 -2.06 -18.08
N VAL A 166 -10.59 -1.82 -18.35
CA VAL A 166 -10.01 -0.50 -18.56
C VAL A 166 -9.22 -0.48 -19.86
N HIS A 167 -9.06 0.70 -20.45
CA HIS A 167 -8.31 0.86 -21.69
C HIS A 167 -7.69 2.25 -21.79
N ASP A 168 -6.58 2.33 -22.49
CA ASP A 168 -6.01 3.57 -23.01
C ASP A 168 -5.92 3.47 -24.55
N ASP A 169 -5.24 4.40 -25.20
CA ASP A 169 -5.10 4.44 -26.67
C ASP A 169 -4.31 3.25 -27.24
N THR A 170 -3.56 2.53 -26.40
CA THR A 170 -2.59 1.50 -26.81
C THR A 170 -2.98 0.09 -26.40
N ARG A 171 -3.76 -0.07 -25.33
CA ARG A 171 -4.08 -1.38 -24.75
C ARG A 171 -5.41 -1.42 -24.01
N THR A 172 -5.96 -2.63 -23.89
CA THR A 172 -7.08 -2.98 -23.02
C THR A 172 -6.60 -3.93 -21.93
N VAL A 173 -7.06 -3.71 -20.70
CA VAL A 173 -6.77 -4.55 -19.53
C VAL A 173 -8.08 -5.00 -18.90
N VAL A 174 -8.27 -6.31 -18.82
CA VAL A 174 -9.33 -6.95 -18.06
C VAL A 174 -8.72 -7.52 -16.79
N ARG A 175 -9.34 -7.26 -15.65
CA ARG A 175 -9.01 -7.89 -14.38
C ARG A 175 -10.23 -8.58 -13.81
N VAL A 176 -10.07 -9.79 -13.30
CA VAL A 176 -11.06 -10.47 -12.48
C VAL A 176 -10.38 -10.93 -11.20
N SER A 177 -11.00 -10.68 -10.05
CA SER A 177 -10.47 -11.15 -8.78
C SER A 177 -11.51 -11.82 -7.91
N HIS A 178 -11.06 -12.78 -7.13
CA HIS A 178 -11.84 -13.48 -6.12
C HIS A 178 -11.09 -13.46 -4.79
N SER A 179 -11.80 -13.13 -3.72
CA SER A 179 -11.25 -13.10 -2.36
C SER A 179 -11.96 -14.11 -1.49
N ALA A 180 -11.21 -15.03 -0.89
CA ALA A 180 -11.75 -16.04 0.02
C ALA A 180 -11.00 -16.04 1.35
N ARG A 181 -11.71 -16.30 2.44
CA ARG A 181 -11.10 -16.45 3.76
C ARG A 181 -10.35 -17.76 3.86
N GLN A 182 -9.13 -17.70 4.36
CA GLN A 182 -8.30 -18.86 4.69
C GLN A 182 -7.70 -18.67 6.09
N GLY A 183 -8.39 -19.21 7.09
CA GLY A 183 -8.06 -18.99 8.51
C GLY A 183 -8.18 -17.51 8.89
N LEU A 184 -7.08 -16.93 9.37
CA LEU A 184 -6.99 -15.52 9.76
C LEU A 184 -6.52 -14.60 8.61
N ALA A 185 -6.44 -15.10 7.37
CA ALA A 185 -6.03 -14.33 6.22
C ALA A 185 -7.09 -14.36 5.10
N ALA A 186 -7.02 -13.39 4.21
CA ALA A 186 -7.71 -13.37 2.93
C ALA A 186 -6.75 -13.88 1.85
N ARG A 187 -7.15 -14.95 1.16
CA ARG A 187 -6.55 -15.37 -0.11
C ARG A 187 -7.19 -14.55 -1.22
N HIS A 188 -6.43 -13.62 -1.80
CA HIS A 188 -6.85 -12.80 -2.92
C HIS A 188 -6.23 -13.33 -4.21
N GLU A 189 -7.05 -13.77 -5.16
CA GLU A 189 -6.62 -14.24 -6.47
C GLU A 189 -7.09 -13.25 -7.52
N ALA A 190 -6.18 -12.85 -8.41
CA ALA A 190 -6.47 -11.93 -9.50
C ALA A 190 -5.93 -12.49 -10.82
N HIS A 191 -6.77 -12.48 -11.86
CA HIS A 191 -6.43 -12.80 -13.24
C HIS A 191 -6.48 -11.53 -14.07
N TYR A 192 -5.55 -11.43 -15.00
CA TYR A 192 -5.37 -10.29 -15.88
C TYR A 192 -5.31 -10.77 -17.32
N VAL A 193 -6.05 -10.10 -18.20
CA VAL A 193 -5.92 -10.25 -19.65
C VAL A 193 -5.57 -8.88 -20.22
N VAL A 194 -4.41 -8.77 -20.84
CA VAL A 194 -3.94 -7.53 -21.47
C VAL A 194 -3.88 -7.75 -22.98
N ALA A 195 -4.51 -6.87 -23.73
CA ALA A 195 -4.52 -6.90 -25.19
C ALA A 195 -3.99 -5.58 -25.75
N ASP A 196 -3.06 -5.65 -26.70
CA ASP A 196 -2.44 -4.50 -27.36
C ASP A 196 -2.10 -4.84 -28.82
N GLY A 197 -1.39 -3.95 -29.52
CA GLY A 197 -0.98 -4.14 -30.92
C GLY A 197 -0.06 -5.35 -31.16
N GLY A 198 0.56 -5.90 -30.11
CA GLY A 198 1.41 -7.09 -30.13
C GLY A 198 0.67 -8.40 -29.86
N GLY A 199 -0.57 -8.36 -29.40
CA GLY A 199 -1.41 -9.55 -29.16
C GLY A 199 -2.13 -9.52 -27.82
N ILE A 200 -2.45 -10.71 -27.30
CA ILE A 200 -3.16 -10.89 -26.02
C ILE A 200 -2.31 -11.75 -25.10
N ARG A 201 -2.12 -11.30 -23.86
CA ARG A 201 -1.43 -12.02 -22.79
C ARG A 201 -2.32 -12.18 -21.56
N HIS A 202 -2.14 -13.30 -20.86
CA HIS A 202 -2.83 -13.61 -19.62
C HIS A 202 -1.81 -13.93 -18.53
N PHE A 203 -2.07 -13.43 -17.33
CA PHE A 203 -1.32 -13.78 -16.13
C PHE A 203 -2.23 -13.71 -14.90
N SER A 204 -1.76 -14.27 -13.78
CA SER A 204 -2.54 -14.30 -12.53
C SER A 204 -1.64 -14.35 -11.31
N HIS A 205 -2.12 -13.79 -10.20
CA HIS A 205 -1.42 -13.76 -8.92
C HIS A 205 -2.34 -14.18 -7.80
N VAL A 206 -1.74 -14.79 -6.77
CA VAL A 206 -2.39 -15.11 -5.50
C VAL A 206 -1.63 -14.41 -4.39
N GLN A 207 -2.34 -13.65 -3.58
CA GLN A 207 -1.83 -12.89 -2.44
C GLN A 207 -2.51 -13.38 -1.16
N MET A 208 -1.76 -13.34 -0.05
CA MET A 208 -2.26 -13.61 1.29
C MET A 208 -2.16 -12.34 2.11
N LEU A 209 -3.30 -11.85 2.61
CA LEU A 209 -3.38 -10.63 3.42
C LEU A 209 -4.03 -10.97 4.76
N THR A 210 -3.31 -10.76 5.85
CA THR A 210 -3.81 -11.07 7.20
C THR A 210 -4.95 -10.14 7.58
N LEU A 211 -6.01 -10.72 8.13
CA LEU A 211 -7.19 -10.00 8.61
C LEU A 211 -6.94 -9.56 10.06
N PHE A 212 -6.12 -8.53 10.24
CA PHE A 212 -5.85 -7.96 11.55
C PHE A 212 -7.08 -7.25 12.13
N THR A 213 -7.24 -7.37 13.45
CA THR A 213 -8.27 -6.65 14.19
C THR A 213 -7.86 -5.21 14.44
N ARG A 214 -8.83 -4.38 14.83
CA ARG A 214 -8.57 -3.02 15.30
C ARG A 214 -7.58 -2.99 16.46
N GLU A 215 -7.70 -3.92 17.41
CA GLU A 215 -6.81 -3.95 18.57
C GLU A 215 -5.39 -4.37 18.20
N ASP A 216 -5.19 -5.21 17.18
CA ASP A 216 -3.85 -5.55 16.69
C ASP A 216 -3.12 -4.29 16.19
N TYR A 217 -3.78 -3.47 15.37
CA TYR A 217 -3.19 -2.21 14.88
C TYR A 217 -2.93 -1.20 16.02
N LEU A 218 -3.90 -1.01 16.92
CA LEU A 218 -3.72 -0.10 18.06
C LEU A 218 -2.65 -0.59 19.04
N GLY A 219 -2.53 -1.91 19.21
CA GLY A 219 -1.50 -2.57 20.01
C GLY A 219 -0.12 -2.40 19.40
N ALA A 220 0.00 -2.60 18.08
CA ALA A 220 1.25 -2.43 17.34
C ALA A 220 1.78 -0.99 17.46
N LEU A 221 0.93 0.02 17.26
CA LEU A 221 1.27 1.44 17.46
C LEU A 221 1.77 1.74 18.88
N ARG A 222 1.04 1.26 19.90
CA ARG A 222 1.42 1.43 21.31
C ARG A 222 2.76 0.76 21.62
N SER A 223 2.99 -0.45 21.10
CA SER A 223 4.24 -1.20 21.29
C SER A 223 5.45 -0.53 20.65
N ALA A 224 5.22 0.30 19.63
CA ALA A 224 6.23 1.07 18.93
C ALA A 224 6.52 2.45 19.57
N GLY A 225 5.92 2.74 20.73
CA GLY A 225 6.12 4.03 21.41
C GLY A 225 5.30 5.17 20.84
N CYS A 226 4.26 4.89 20.05
CA CYS A 226 3.35 5.90 19.52
C CYS A 226 2.06 6.02 20.35
N THR A 227 1.39 7.18 20.27
CA THR A 227 -0.06 7.21 20.52
C THR A 227 -0.77 6.31 19.50
N ALA A 228 -2.02 5.94 19.77
CA ALA A 228 -2.76 5.06 18.88
C ALA A 228 -4.22 5.50 18.80
N GLU A 229 -4.69 5.77 17.58
CA GLU A 229 -6.07 6.12 17.30
C GLU A 229 -6.54 5.45 16.00
N HIS A 230 -7.85 5.25 15.90
CA HIS A 230 -8.52 4.78 14.69
C HIS A 230 -9.47 5.88 14.22
N LEU A 231 -9.22 6.41 13.03
CA LEU A 231 -9.94 7.48 12.37
C LEU A 231 -10.94 6.88 11.39
N THR A 232 -12.21 6.83 11.78
CA THR A 232 -13.27 6.22 10.96
C THR A 232 -13.68 7.09 9.76
N ASP A 233 -13.54 8.41 9.88
CA ASP A 233 -13.98 9.39 8.87
C ASP A 233 -12.81 10.15 8.24
N ALA A 234 -11.73 9.44 7.92
CA ALA A 234 -10.50 10.08 7.45
C ALA A 234 -10.55 10.66 6.01
N GLY A 235 -11.68 10.57 5.31
CA GLY A 235 -11.89 11.05 3.93
C GLY A 235 -11.06 10.32 2.87
N GLY A 236 -11.58 10.17 1.66
CA GLY A 236 -10.83 9.66 0.50
C GLY A 236 -10.49 8.16 0.48
N LEU A 237 -10.51 7.47 1.62
CA LEU A 237 -10.15 6.04 1.71
C LEU A 237 -11.37 5.15 2.00
N PRO A 238 -11.53 4.02 1.29
CA PRO A 238 -12.74 3.20 1.36
C PRO A 238 -12.87 2.48 2.70
N GLY A 239 -13.94 2.77 3.45
CA GLY A 239 -14.62 1.89 4.43
C GLY A 239 -13.85 1.32 5.63
N ARG A 240 -12.52 1.41 5.66
CA ARG A 240 -11.65 0.80 6.68
C ARG A 240 -11.19 1.78 7.76
N GLY A 241 -11.26 3.07 7.45
CA GLY A 241 -10.65 4.14 8.23
C GLY A 241 -9.12 4.12 8.15
N LEU A 242 -8.48 5.00 8.91
CA LEU A 242 -7.02 5.07 9.05
C LEU A 242 -6.62 4.82 10.50
N PHE A 243 -5.48 4.20 10.73
CA PHE A 243 -4.83 4.22 12.04
C PHE A 243 -3.74 5.28 12.04
N ALA A 244 -3.66 6.06 13.12
CA ALA A 244 -2.63 7.07 13.28
C ALA A 244 -1.96 6.96 14.65
N GLY A 245 -0.70 7.36 14.70
CA GLY A 245 0.06 7.41 15.95
C GLY A 245 1.15 8.47 15.91
N VAL A 246 1.34 9.18 17.03
CA VAL A 246 2.38 10.19 17.19
C VAL A 246 3.49 9.58 18.05
N ARG A 247 4.74 9.57 17.54
CA ARG A 247 5.92 9.10 18.27
C ARG A 247 6.14 9.95 19.52
N ARG A 248 6.16 9.30 20.69
CA ARG A 248 6.42 9.94 22.00
C ARG A 248 7.90 10.19 22.24
#